data_AF-A0A9X2NI94-F1
#
_entry.id   AF-A0A9X2NI94-F1
#
_cell.length_a   1.000
_cell.length_b   1.000
_cell.length_c   1.000
_cell.angle_alpha   90.00
_cell.angle_beta   90.00
_cell.angle_gamma   90.00
#
_symmetry.space_group_name_H-M   'P 1'
#
loop_
_entity.id
_entity.type
_entity.pdbx_description
1 polymer ?
#
loop_
_entity_poly.entity_id
_entity_poly.type
_entity_poly.pdbx_seq_one_letter_code
_entity_poly.pdbx_strand_id
1 'polypeptide(L)' 'MGLNLNKLVDKAYEDKSIKELLDAPPSALEGLTPKHDELLAELKIKTIRDLANWKYAAKAQALAALADSES' A
#
# COMPACT_ATOMS: atom_id res chain seq x y z
N MET A 1 7.21 19.61 0.01
CA MET A 1 6.32 18.77 -0.83
C MET A 1 5.19 18.27 0.06
N GLY A 2 3.99 18.85 -0.08
CA GLY A 2 2.82 18.33 0.61
C GLY A 2 2.43 16.99 -0.01
N LEU A 3 2.42 15.93 0.79
CA LEU A 3 1.95 14.61 0.35
C LEU A 3 0.45 14.75 0.07
N ASN A 4 0.06 14.75 -1.21
CA ASN A 4 -1.35 14.80 -1.58
C ASN A 4 -1.94 13.39 -1.37
N LEU A 5 -2.44 13.14 -0.15
CA LEU A 5 -3.09 11.88 0.23
C LEU A 5 -4.35 11.60 -0.62
N ASN A 6 -4.92 12.65 -1.21
CA ASN A 6 -6.09 12.66 -2.09
C ASN A 6 -6.02 11.68 -3.28
N LYS A 7 -4.82 11.18 -3.65
CA LYS A 7 -4.62 10.18 -4.71
C LYS A 7 -3.97 8.88 -4.23
N LEU A 8 -3.68 8.78 -2.94
CA LEU A 8 -3.03 7.61 -2.34
C LEU A 8 -4.06 6.70 -1.69
N VAL A 9 -5.09 7.29 -1.10
CA VAL A 9 -6.14 6.57 -0.38
C VAL A 9 -7.50 6.86 -1.00
N ASP A 10 -8.40 5.89 -0.89
CA ASP A 10 -9.78 6.04 -1.29
C ASP A 10 -10.43 7.23 -0.56
N LYS A 11 -11.42 7.86 -1.19
CA LYS A 11 -12.11 9.03 -0.64
C LYS A 11 -12.63 8.81 0.79
N ALA A 12 -13.04 7.59 1.12
CA ALA A 12 -13.53 7.25 2.45
C ALA A 12 -12.45 7.29 3.55
N TYR A 13 -11.18 7.43 3.18
CA TYR A 13 -10.02 7.35 4.06
C TYR A 13 -9.18 8.65 4.07
N GLU A 14 -9.54 9.67 3.28
CA GLU A 14 -8.81 10.94 3.19
C GLU A 14 -8.76 11.74 4.50
N ASP A 15 -9.81 11.66 5.31
CA ASP A 15 -9.92 12.34 6.61
C ASP A 15 -9.24 11.57 7.76
N LYS A 16 -8.70 10.37 7.50
CA LYS A 16 -8.08 9.54 8.54
C LYS A 16 -6.62 9.91 8.77
N SER A 17 -6.17 9.71 10.00
CA SER A 17 -4.75 9.88 10.32
C SER A 17 -3.89 8.81 9.63
N ILE A 18 -2.64 9.14 9.31
CA ILE A 18 -1.65 8.20 8.73
C ILE A 18 -1.58 6.88 9.52
N LYS A 19 -1.69 6.94 10.86
CA LYS A 19 -1.70 5.75 11.70
C LYS A 19 -2.91 4.85 11.44
N GLU A 20 -4.09 5.44 11.32
CA GLU A 20 -5.33 4.71 11.01
C GLU A 20 -5.30 4.16 9.58
N LEU A 21 -4.70 4.89 8.64
CA LEU A 21 -4.47 4.40 7.28
C LEU A 21 -3.54 3.17 7.28
N LEU A 22 -2.47 3.18 8.08
CA LEU A 22 -1.58 2.04 8.17
C LEU A 22 -2.27 0.77 8.73
N ASP A 23 -3.23 0.94 9.64
CA ASP A 23 -4.02 -0.16 10.19
C ASP A 23 -5.28 -0.47 9.35
N ALA A 24 -5.56 0.31 8.29
CA ALA A 24 -6.65 0.09 7.37
C ALA A 24 -6.33 -1.03 6.35
N PRO A 25 -7.35 -1.68 5.77
CA PRO A 25 -7.15 -2.70 4.74
C PRO A 25 -6.53 -2.13 3.46
N PRO A 26 -5.89 -2.96 2.63
CA PRO A 26 -5.33 -2.54 1.34
C PRO A 26 -6.33 -1.81 0.44
N SER A 27 -7.62 -2.18 0.45
CA SER A 27 -8.71 -1.48 -0.27
C SER A 27 -8.90 -0.01 0.12
N ALA A 28 -8.31 0.43 1.24
CA ALA A 28 -8.24 1.84 1.58
C ALA A 28 -7.29 2.63 0.66
N LEU A 29 -6.44 1.96 -0.13
CA LEU A 29 -5.63 2.58 -1.17
C LEU A 29 -6.48 2.77 -2.43
N GLU A 30 -6.30 3.91 -3.09
CA GLU A 30 -7.00 4.20 -4.34
C GLU A 30 -6.70 3.11 -5.39
N GLY A 31 -7.76 2.60 -6.04
CA GLY A 31 -7.65 1.60 -7.09
C GLY A 31 -7.67 0.14 -6.61
N LEU A 32 -7.66 -0.10 -5.29
CA LEU A 32 -7.90 -1.41 -4.72
C LEU A 32 -9.39 -1.59 -4.38
N THR A 33 -9.85 -2.84 -4.44
CA THR A 33 -11.25 -3.20 -4.16
C THR A 33 -11.28 -4.29 -3.09
N PRO A 34 -12.43 -4.57 -2.44
CA PRO A 34 -12.53 -5.60 -1.40
C PRO A 34 -12.04 -6.99 -1.85
N LYS A 35 -12.16 -7.30 -3.14
CA LYS A 35 -11.63 -8.55 -3.72
C LYS A 35 -10.11 -8.67 -3.58
N HIS A 36 -9.39 -7.55 -3.66
CA HIS A 36 -7.94 -7.52 -3.48
C HIS A 36 -7.57 -7.77 -2.03
N ASP A 37 -8.39 -7.31 -1.07
CA ASP A 37 -8.16 -7.60 0.36
C ASP A 37 -8.26 -9.09 0.63
N GLU A 38 -9.21 -9.80 0.00
CA GLU A 38 -9.35 -11.25 0.15
C GLU A 38 -8.11 -11.98 -0.37
N LEU A 39 -7.62 -11.63 -1.56
CA LEU A 39 -6.42 -12.20 -2.15
C LEU A 39 -5.16 -11.89 -1.33
N LEU A 40 -5.05 -10.66 -0.82
CA LEU A 40 -3.92 -10.24 0.02
C LEU A 40 -3.99 -10.92 1.40
N ALA A 41 -5.18 -11.18 1.92
CA ALA A 41 -5.37 -11.90 3.18
C ALA A 41 -4.86 -13.35 3.09
N GLU A 42 -4.97 -14.02 1.93
CA GLU A 42 -4.36 -15.33 1.70
C GLU A 42 -2.82 -15.29 1.85
N LEU A 43 -2.22 -14.15 1.51
CA LEU A 43 -0.80 -13.87 1.66
C LEU A 43 -0.43 -13.35 3.07
N LYS A 44 -1.39 -13.38 4.00
CA LYS A 44 -1.30 -12.82 5.37
C LYS A 44 -1.13 -11.29 5.41
N ILE A 45 -1.54 -10.59 4.36
CA ILE A 45 -1.53 -9.13 4.29
C ILE A 45 -2.94 -8.64 4.54
N LYS A 46 -3.18 -8.02 5.70
CA LYS A 46 -4.53 -7.54 6.07
C LYS A 46 -4.60 -6.03 6.18
N THR A 47 -3.45 -5.36 6.26
CA THR A 47 -3.36 -3.92 6.44
C THR A 47 -2.37 -3.30 5.47
N ILE A 48 -2.46 -1.98 5.27
CA ILE A 48 -1.46 -1.22 4.51
C ILE A 48 -0.07 -1.36 5.15
N ARG A 49 0.01 -1.46 6.50
CA ARG A 49 1.26 -1.73 7.21
C ARG A 49 1.83 -3.11 6.87
N ASP A 50 1.01 -4.15 6.77
CA ASP A 50 1.48 -5.47 6.37
C ASP A 50 2.00 -5.45 4.93
N LEU A 51 1.29 -4.76 4.03
CA LEU A 51 1.70 -4.61 2.63
C LEU A 51 3.07 -3.89 2.54
N ALA A 52 3.24 -2.81 3.31
CA ALA A 52 4.49 -2.05 3.35
C ALA A 52 5.67 -2.86 3.92
N ASN A 53 5.42 -3.75 4.89
CA ASN A 53 6.45 -4.63 5.47
C ASN A 53 6.60 -5.96 4.71
N TRP A 54 5.92 -6.13 3.58
CA TRP A 54 5.92 -7.40 2.87
C TRP A 54 7.24 -7.64 2.13
N LYS A 55 7.91 -8.75 2.44
CA LYS A 55 9.24 -9.09 1.89
C LYS A 55 9.29 -9.12 0.35
N TYR A 56 8.20 -9.47 -0.32
CA TYR A 56 8.16 -9.51 -1.79
C TYR A 56 8.02 -8.11 -2.39
N ALA A 57 7.23 -7.23 -1.77
CA ALA A 57 7.16 -5.82 -2.15
C ALA A 57 8.53 -5.13 -1.99
N ALA A 58 9.21 -5.37 -0.86
CA ALA A 58 10.56 -4.85 -0.63
C ALA A 58 11.57 -5.32 -1.69
N LYS A 59 11.52 -6.62 -2.06
CA LYS A 59 12.37 -7.17 -3.13
C LYS A 59 12.06 -6.55 -4.50
N ALA A 60 10.79 -6.39 -4.84
CA ALA A 60 10.37 -5.77 -6.10
C ALA A 60 10.84 -4.31 -6.19
N GLN A 61 10.71 -3.55 -5.09
CA GLN A 61 11.20 -2.17 -5.01
C GLN A 61 12.72 -2.10 -5.16
N ALA A 62 13.46 -3.02 -4.54
CA ALA A 62 14.91 -3.11 -4.69
C ALA A 62 15.32 -3.41 -6.14
N LEU A 63 14.62 -4.33 -6.82
CA LEU A 63 14.87 -4.62 -8.24
C LEU A 63 14.59 -3.41 -9.13
N ALA A 64 13.50 -2.67 -8.89
CA ALA A 64 13.19 -1.45 -9.65
C ALA A 64 14.26 -0.37 -9.43
N ALA A 65 14.74 -0.18 -8.21
CA ALA A 65 15.80 0.77 -7.89
C ALA A 65 17.14 0.38 -8.52
N LEU A 66 17.45 -0.92 -8.58
CA LEU A 66 18.65 -1.44 -9.25
C LEU A 66 18.57 -1.21 -10.76
N ALA A 67 17.42 -1.47 -11.39
CA ALA A 67 17.22 -1.22 -12.82
C ALA A 67 17.41 0.25 -13.20
N ASP A 68 17.01 1.19 -12.32
CA ASP A 68 17.26 2.62 -12.51
C ASP A 68 18.76 2.98 -12.40
N SER A 69 19.48 2.28 -11.51
CA SER A 69 20.91 2.47 -11.28
C SER A 69 21.83 1.76 -12.28
N GLU A 70 21.33 0.77 -13.02
CA GLU A 70 22.07 0.09 -14.10
C GLU A 70 22.15 0.94 -15.40
N SER A 71 21.81 2.23 -15.34
CA SER A 71 21.95 3.20 -16.43
C SER A 71 23.40 3.57 -16.74
#